data_AF-A0A956D104-F1
#
_entry.id   AF-A0A956D104-F1
#
_cell.length_a   1.000
_cell.length_b   1.000
_cell.length_c   1.000
_cell.angle_alpha   90.00
_cell.angle_beta   90.00
_cell.angle_gamma   90.00
#
_symmetry.space_group_name_H-M   'P 1'
#
loop_
_entity.id
_entity.type
_entity.pdbx_description
1 polymer ?
#
loop_
_entity_poly.entity_id
_entity_poly.type
_entity_poly.pdbx_seq_one_letter_code
_entity_poly.pdbx_strand_id
1 'polypeptide(L)'
;MRPLLAIVAVLGLAVPTARAQDVCAAGRIATPQGYCCWPGQRWDEADQRCEGPPRCPEPLSASGATCIGPGAAVDEPAPRVPDMVRADEPVDYGSSRWG
;
A
#
# COMPACT_ATOMS: atom_id res chain seq x y z
N MET A 1 -29.38 -4.37 61.60
CA MET A 1 -30.03 -4.89 60.39
C MET A 1 -30.76 -3.74 59.69
N ARG A 2 -30.20 -3.27 58.56
CA ARG A 2 -30.82 -2.35 57.58
C ARG A 2 -29.91 -2.31 56.34
N PRO A 3 -30.23 -3.03 55.25
CA PRO A 3 -29.44 -3.04 54.03
C PRO A 3 -29.98 -1.96 53.09
N LEU A 4 -29.12 -1.04 52.64
CA LEU A 4 -29.46 -0.14 51.54
C LEU A 4 -28.31 -0.15 50.53
N LEU A 5 -28.50 -1.03 49.55
CA LEU A 5 -28.07 -0.95 48.15
C LEU A 5 -27.43 0.39 47.76
N ALA A 6 -26.10 0.39 47.62
CA ALA A 6 -25.41 1.42 46.84
C ALA A 6 -25.57 1.07 45.36
N ILE A 7 -26.36 1.90 44.68
CA ILE A 7 -26.68 1.85 43.26
C ILE A 7 -25.37 1.93 42.45
N VAL A 8 -25.00 0.85 41.76
CA VAL A 8 -23.91 0.85 40.77
C VAL A 8 -24.46 1.49 39.50
N ALA A 9 -24.40 2.83 39.43
CA ALA A 9 -24.66 3.58 38.22
C ALA A 9 -23.34 4.21 37.76
N VAL A 10 -22.51 3.43 37.06
CA VAL A 10 -21.47 4.02 36.21
C VAL A 10 -22.02 3.99 34.79
N LEU A 11 -22.56 5.15 34.41
CA LEU A 11 -22.96 5.51 33.06
C LEU A 11 -21.93 5.00 32.04
N GLY A 12 -22.43 4.29 31.03
CA GLY A 12 -21.67 3.91 29.85
C GLY A 12 -21.15 5.14 29.14
N LEU A 13 -19.88 5.49 29.38
CA LEU A 13 -19.12 6.35 28.50
C LEU A 13 -18.89 5.55 27.23
N ALA A 14 -19.71 5.80 26.21
CA ALA A 14 -19.42 5.39 24.85
C ALA A 14 -18.10 6.06 24.44
N VAL A 15 -17.00 5.34 24.59
CA VAL A 15 -15.69 5.76 24.09
C VAL A 15 -15.84 5.87 22.58
N PRO A 16 -15.69 7.06 21.98
CA PRO A 16 -15.60 7.14 20.53
C PRO A 16 -14.27 6.48 20.19
N THR A 17 -14.32 5.19 19.83
CA THR A 17 -13.21 4.54 19.16
C THR A 17 -13.23 5.08 17.74
N ALA A 18 -12.74 6.32 17.59
CA ALA A 18 -12.35 6.85 16.30
C ALA A 18 -11.37 5.85 15.72
N ARG A 19 -11.85 5.11 14.74
CA ARG A 19 -11.18 4.02 14.08
C ARG A 19 -10.08 4.65 13.26
N ALA A 20 -8.90 4.84 13.85
CA ALA A 20 -7.71 5.42 13.20
C ALA A 20 -7.33 4.69 11.89
N GLN A 21 -7.94 3.54 11.63
CA GLN A 21 -7.89 2.80 10.37
C GLN A 21 -8.58 3.46 9.16
N ASP A 22 -9.51 4.41 9.33
CA ASP A 22 -10.28 4.94 8.19
C ASP A 22 -9.61 6.13 7.48
N VAL A 23 -8.60 6.76 8.08
CA VAL A 23 -7.87 7.90 7.48
C VAL A 23 -6.71 7.42 6.60
N CYS A 24 -6.10 6.29 6.95
CA CYS A 24 -4.87 5.82 6.35
C CYS A 24 -5.12 4.59 5.47
N ALA A 25 -4.82 4.71 4.18
CA ALA A 25 -5.00 3.62 3.22
C ALA A 25 -4.03 2.47 3.43
N ALA A 26 -4.38 1.30 2.88
CA ALA A 26 -3.52 0.13 2.74
C ALA A 26 -2.99 -0.47 4.06
N GLY A 27 -3.73 -0.33 5.17
CA GLY A 27 -3.34 -0.92 6.46
C GLY A 27 -2.28 -0.11 7.23
N ARG A 28 -2.04 1.13 6.82
CA ARG A 28 -1.28 2.11 7.60
C ARG A 28 -2.13 2.66 8.75
N ILE A 29 -1.47 3.19 9.77
CA ILE A 29 -2.10 3.81 10.93
C ILE A 29 -1.66 5.27 11.05
N ALA A 30 -2.55 6.10 11.58
CA ALA A 30 -2.22 7.49 11.88
C ALA A 30 -1.23 7.56 13.05
N THR A 31 -0.16 8.34 12.89
CA THR A 31 0.74 8.70 13.98
C THR A 31 0.11 9.80 14.84
N PRO A 32 0.61 10.06 16.06
CA PRO A 32 0.14 11.17 16.90
C PRO A 32 0.23 12.54 16.21
N GLN A 33 1.16 12.69 15.27
CA GLN A 33 1.35 13.89 14.45
C GLN A 33 0.39 13.98 13.25
N GLY A 34 -0.43 12.95 13.01
CA GLY A 34 -1.39 12.91 11.90
C GLY A 34 -0.86 12.35 10.58
N TYR A 35 0.35 11.78 10.54
CA TYR A 35 0.90 11.15 9.33
C TYR A 35 0.53 9.67 9.27
N CYS A 36 0.47 9.11 8.06
CA CYS A 36 0.15 7.69 7.87
C CYS A 36 1.41 6.85 7.72
N CYS A 37 1.73 6.06 8.76
CA CYS A 37 2.86 5.12 8.74
C CYS A 37 2.39 3.67 8.90
N TRP A 38 3.18 2.72 8.40
CA TRP A 38 2.93 1.30 8.71
C TRP A 38 2.98 1.06 10.23
N PRO A 39 2.17 0.13 10.75
CA PRO A 39 2.22 -0.24 12.16
C PRO A 39 3.66 -0.61 12.57
N GLY A 40 4.12 -0.13 13.73
CA GLY A 40 5.49 -0.36 14.22
C GLY A 40 6.54 0.63 13.72
N GLN A 41 6.22 1.46 12.71
CA GLN A 41 7.07 2.59 12.33
C GLN A 41 6.70 3.86 13.11
N ARG A 42 7.63 4.81 13.14
CA ARG A 42 7.41 6.17 13.66
C ARG A 42 7.62 7.19 12.55
N TRP A 43 6.93 8.33 12.64
CA TRP A 43 7.19 9.45 11.75
C TRP A 43 8.43 10.20 12.22
N ASP A 44 9.42 10.37 11.33
CA ASP A 44 10.57 11.23 11.53
C ASP A 44 10.27 12.61 10.90
N GLU A 45 10.30 13.67 11.72
CA GLU A 45 10.02 15.03 11.26
C GLU A 45 11.19 15.68 10.50
N ALA A 46 12.43 15.27 10.77
CA ALA A 46 13.61 15.84 10.15
C ALA A 46 13.75 15.39 8.69
N ASP A 47 13.50 14.10 8.45
CA ASP A 47 13.54 13.47 7.13
C ASP A 47 12.17 13.42 6.45
N GLN A 48 11.09 13.78 7.15
CA GLN A 48 9.71 13.73 6.68
C GLN A 48 9.32 12.35 6.11
N ARG A 49 9.71 11.28 6.82
CA ARG A 49 9.43 9.89 6.41
C ARG A 49 9.14 8.97 7.60
N CYS A 50 8.45 7.87 7.31
CA CYS A 50 8.31 6.80 8.30
C CYS A 50 9.62 6.02 8.42
N GLU A 51 10.06 5.79 9.66
CA GLU A 51 11.31 5.10 9.96
C GLU A 51 11.10 3.89 10.89
N GLY A 52 12.01 2.93 10.77
CA GLY A 52 11.96 1.66 11.46
C GLY A 52 11.29 0.54 10.64
N PRO A 53 11.30 -0.69 11.17
CA PRO A 53 10.73 -1.84 10.47
C PRO A 53 9.18 -1.80 10.52
N PRO A 54 8.49 -1.95 9.38
CA PRO A 54 7.03 -2.03 9.36
C PRO A 54 6.54 -3.42 9.80
N ARG A 55 5.41 -3.44 10.51
CA ARG A 55 4.60 -4.64 10.73
C ARG A 55 3.56 -4.73 9.62
N CYS A 56 3.83 -5.61 8.67
CA CYS A 56 2.99 -5.80 7.51
C CYS A 56 1.83 -6.75 7.83
N PRO A 57 0.59 -6.41 7.46
CA PRO A 57 -0.51 -7.38 7.52
C PRO A 57 -0.32 -8.43 6.43
N GLU A 58 -0.66 -9.68 6.70
CA GLU A 58 -0.62 -10.75 5.69
C GLU A 58 -1.54 -10.41 4.51
N PRO A 59 -1.15 -10.70 3.25
CA PRO A 59 0.02 -11.47 2.79
C PRO A 59 1.28 -10.62 2.52
N LEU A 60 1.35 -9.39 3.03
CA LEU A 60 2.47 -8.48 2.76
C LEU A 60 3.67 -8.81 3.65
N SER A 61 4.88 -8.67 3.09
CA SER A 61 6.16 -8.82 3.81
C SER A 61 6.91 -7.49 3.85
N ALA A 62 7.65 -7.28 4.94
CA ALA A 62 8.48 -6.08 5.09
C ALA A 62 9.66 -6.12 4.13
N SER A 63 9.85 -5.06 3.35
CA SER A 63 11.04 -4.80 2.55
C SER A 63 11.50 -3.37 2.83
N GLY A 64 12.53 -3.24 3.67
CA GLY A 64 12.95 -1.95 4.22
C GLY A 64 11.83 -1.28 5.04
N ALA A 65 11.44 -0.06 4.66
CA ALA A 65 10.40 0.74 5.31
C ALA A 65 9.00 0.58 4.67
N THR A 66 8.83 -0.39 3.75
CA THR A 66 7.55 -0.63 3.08
C THR A 66 7.10 -2.08 3.21
N CYS A 67 5.80 -2.30 3.02
CA CYS A 67 5.19 -3.62 2.92
C CYS A 67 4.93 -3.94 1.44
N ILE A 68 5.52 -5.02 0.95
CA ILE A 68 5.35 -5.51 -0.42
C ILE A 68 4.60 -6.84 -0.40
N GLY A 69 3.72 -7.04 -1.38
CA GLY A 69 2.99 -8.29 -1.57
C GLY A 69 3.34 -8.95 -2.90
N PRO A 70 2.88 -10.20 -3.12
CA PRO A 70 3.11 -10.93 -4.37
C PRO A 70 2.48 -10.29 -5.64
N GLY A 71 1.86 -9.11 -5.52
CA GLY A 71 1.40 -8.30 -6.67
C GLY A 71 1.86 -6.83 -6.64
N ALA A 72 2.71 -6.43 -5.69
CA ALA A 72 3.23 -5.06 -5.62
C ALA A 72 4.43 -4.82 -6.57
N ALA A 73 4.98 -5.90 -7.12
CA ALA A 73 6.09 -5.88 -8.07
C ALA A 73 5.64 -6.37 -9.46
N VAL A 74 4.57 -5.82 -10.00
CA VAL A 74 4.38 -5.80 -11.46
C VAL A 74 3.87 -4.43 -11.88
N ASP A 75 4.79 -3.47 -11.89
CA ASP A 75 4.98 -2.78 -13.17
C ASP A 75 5.49 -3.89 -14.09
N GLU A 76 4.56 -4.62 -14.71
CA GLU A 76 4.88 -5.72 -15.61
C GLU A 76 5.84 -5.13 -16.64
N PRO A 77 7.11 -5.57 -16.73
CA PRO A 77 7.89 -5.19 -17.89
C PRO A 77 7.09 -5.72 -19.07
N ALA A 78 6.56 -4.78 -19.87
CA ALA A 78 5.71 -5.07 -21.01
C ALA A 78 6.25 -6.31 -21.71
N PRO A 79 5.40 -7.30 -22.05
CA PRO A 79 5.86 -8.53 -22.67
C PRO A 79 6.85 -8.14 -23.76
N ARG A 80 8.08 -8.68 -23.69
CA ARG A 80 9.08 -8.44 -24.73
C ARG A 80 8.46 -8.95 -26.01
N VAL A 81 7.86 -8.04 -26.78
CA VAL A 81 7.50 -8.31 -28.16
C VAL A 81 8.83 -8.70 -28.80
N PRO A 82 9.01 -9.95 -29.26
CA PRO A 82 10.19 -10.26 -30.04
C PRO A 82 10.17 -9.28 -31.22
N ASP A 83 11.29 -8.59 -31.44
CA ASP A 83 11.53 -7.69 -32.56
C ASP A 83 11.46 -8.50 -33.85
N MET A 84 10.23 -8.79 -34.29
CA MET A 84 9.92 -9.42 -35.56
C MET A 84 8.93 -8.49 -36.22
N VAL A 85 9.46 -7.40 -36.77
CA VAL A 85 9.33 -6.99 -38.18
C VAL A 85 10.01 -5.62 -38.26
N ARG A 86 11.31 -5.61 -38.59
CA ARG A 86 11.93 -4.39 -39.10
C ARG A 86 11.50 -4.28 -40.57
N ALA A 87 10.55 -3.39 -40.84
CA ALA A 87 10.00 -3.10 -42.16
C ALA A 87 11.01 -2.34 -43.06
N ASP A 88 12.25 -2.85 -43.15
CA ASP A 88 13.30 -2.32 -44.02
C ASP A 88 13.69 -3.28 -45.14
N GLU A 89 13.11 -4.49 -45.19
CA GLU A 89 13.28 -5.34 -46.37
C GLU A 89 12.38 -4.85 -47.50
N PRO A 90 12.92 -4.34 -48.62
CA PRO A 90 12.12 -4.00 -49.78
C PRO A 90 11.50 -5.28 -50.32
N VAL A 91 10.18 -5.38 -50.20
CA VAL A 91 9.39 -6.36 -50.94
C VAL A 91 9.57 -6.09 -52.43
N ASP A 92 10.44 -6.87 -53.07
CA ASP A 92 10.52 -6.97 -54.54
C ASP A 92 9.28 -7.72 -55.02
N TYR A 93 8.13 -7.03 -55.02
CA TYR A 93 6.93 -7.49 -55.70
C TYR A 93 7.07 -7.07 -57.17
N GLY A 94 7.57 -8.03 -57.96
CA GLY A 94 7.78 -7.97 -59.40
C GLY A 94 7.08 -6.81 -60.14
N SER A 95 7.88 -5.82 -60.53
CA SER A 95 7.48 -4.83 -61.54
C SER A 95 8.01 -5.26 -62.90
N SER A 96 7.14 -5.96 -63.61
CA SER A 96 7.15 -6.08 -65.06
C SER A 96 7.34 -4.71 -65.72
N ARG A 97 8.42 -4.45 -66.48
CA ARG A 97 8.51 -3.20 -67.28
C ARG A 97 9.55 -3.18 -68.44
N TRP A 98 9.10 -3.65 -69.63
CA TRP A 98 9.50 -3.37 -71.04
C TRP A 98 10.89 -3.75 -71.60
N GLY A 99 10.88 -4.27 -72.85
CA GLY A 99 11.97 -4.11 -73.83
C GLY A 99 12.21 -5.32 -74.72
#